data_AF-A0A7Y1VGB6-F1
#
_entry.id   AF-A0A7Y1VGB6-F1
#
_cell.length_a   1.000
_cell.length_b   1.000
_cell.length_c   1.000
_cell.angle_alpha   90.00
_cell.angle_beta   90.00
_cell.angle_gamma   90.00
#
_symmetry.space_group_name_H-M   'P 1'
#
loop_
_entity.id
_entity.type
_entity.pdbx_description
1 polymer ?
#
loop_
_entity_poly.entity_id
_entity_poly.type
_entity_poly.pdbx_seq_one_letter_code
_entity_poly.pdbx_strand_id
1 'polypeptide(L)' 'MKRLSLETGTQPAFAQARSFFESLGFEVCDPFADYTDNPNSVCMTLVVE' A
#
# COMPACT_ATOMS: atom_id res chain seq x y z
N MET A 1 -16.04 10.77 0.79
CA MET A 1 -15.01 9.87 1.36
C MET A 1 -13.78 10.00 0.49
N LYS A 2 -12.70 10.53 1.03
CA LYS A 2 -11.42 10.63 0.30
C LYS A 2 -10.55 9.44 0.71
N ARG A 3 -9.58 9.10 -0.12
CA ARG A 3 -8.60 8.06 0.18
C ARG A 3 -7.23 8.49 -0.27
N LEU A 4 -6.21 8.09 0.49
CA LEU A 4 -4.82 8.15 0.08
C LEU A 4 -4.36 6.72 -0.19
N SER A 5 -3.75 6.47 -1.35
CA SER A 5 -3.27 5.14 -1.73
C SER A 5 -1.83 5.24 -2.19
N LEU A 6 -1.05 4.20 -1.89
CA LEU A 6 0.37 4.12 -2.19
C LEU A 6 0.74 2.70 -2.62
N GLU A 7 1.88 2.58 -3.30
CA GLU A 7 2.48 1.30 -3.64
C GLU A 7 3.83 1.16 -2.90
N THR A 8 4.15 -0.06 -2.50
CA THR A 8 5.43 -0.45 -1.90
C THR A 8 5.86 -1.80 -2.48
N GLY A 9 7.15 -2.12 -2.46
CA GLY A 9 7.61 -3.44 -2.89
C GLY A 9 7.26 -4.56 -1.90
N THR A 10 7.21 -5.80 -2.37
CA THR A 10 7.01 -7.02 -1.53
C THR A 10 8.32 -7.51 -0.88
N GLN A 11 9.47 -7.13 -1.44
CA GLN A 11 10.78 -7.60 -0.98
C GLN A 11 11.05 -7.24 0.50
N PRO A 12 11.92 -7.99 1.21
CA PRO A 12 12.22 -7.75 2.63
C PRO A 12 12.74 -6.34 2.93
N ALA A 13 13.42 -5.70 1.98
CA ALA A 13 13.89 -4.33 2.11
C ALA A 13 12.77 -3.30 2.35
N PHE A 14 11.54 -3.61 1.90
CA PHE A 14 10.36 -2.75 2.09
C PHE A 14 9.51 -3.13 3.31
N ALA A 15 9.90 -4.15 4.08
CA ALA A 15 9.10 -4.62 5.22
C ALA A 15 8.86 -3.50 6.25
N GLN A 16 9.88 -2.69 6.54
CA GLN A 16 9.75 -1.55 7.45
C GLN A 16 8.77 -0.49 6.94
N ALA A 17 8.73 -0.25 5.62
CA ALA A 17 7.80 0.69 5.02
C ALA A 17 6.35 0.19 5.17
N ARG A 18 6.10 -1.09 4.87
CA ARG A 18 4.77 -1.70 5.04
C ARG A 18 4.30 -1.62 6.49
N SER A 19 5.13 -2.04 7.44
CA SER A 19 4.77 -1.96 8.86
C SER A 19 4.57 -0.53 9.36
N PHE A 20 5.32 0.44 8.83
CA PHE A 20 5.09 1.85 9.13
C PHE A 20 3.71 2.31 8.63
N PHE A 21 3.35 2.01 7.39
CA PHE A 21 2.04 2.40 6.86
C PHE A 21 0.88 1.65 7.55
N GLU A 22 1.03 0.37 7.85
CA GLU A 22 0.07 -0.40 8.68
C GLU A 22 -0.15 0.29 10.03
N SER A 23 0.92 0.78 10.68
CA SER A 23 0.80 1.49 11.96
C SER A 23 0.06 2.83 11.87
N LEU A 24 -0.01 3.42 10.68
CA LEU A 24 -0.79 4.63 10.38
C LEU A 24 -2.24 4.32 9.95
N GLY A 25 -2.64 3.05 9.96
CA GLY A 25 -3.98 2.60 9.58
C GLY A 25 -4.17 2.34 8.10
N PHE A 26 -3.09 2.26 7.30
CA PHE A 26 -3.20 1.78 5.93
C PHE A 26 -3.47 0.28 5.92
N GLU A 27 -4.35 -0.15 5.02
CA GLU A 27 -4.67 -1.56 4.79
C GLU A 27 -4.27 -1.96 3.36
N VAL A 28 -3.94 -3.24 3.15
CA VAL A 28 -3.66 -3.76 1.81
C VAL A 28 -4.92 -3.64 0.95
N CYS A 29 -4.76 -3.21 -0.30
CA CYS A 29 -5.85 -3.05 -1.25
C CYS A 29 -5.47 -3.53 -2.64
N ASP A 30 -6.46 -3.61 -3.52
CA ASP A 30 -6.23 -3.88 -4.94
C ASP A 30 -5.39 -2.75 -5.58
N PRO A 31 -4.65 -3.06 -6.66
CA PRO A 31 -3.93 -2.07 -7.44
C PRO A 31 -4.84 -0.93 -7.94
N PHE A 32 -4.24 0.25 -8.16
CA PHE A 32 -4.95 1.44 -8.60
C PHE A 32 -4.18 2.16 -9.72
N ALA A 33 -4.89 2.99 -10.50
CA ALA A 33 -4.33 3.65 -11.67
C ALA A 33 -3.64 2.65 -12.61
N ASP A 34 -2.37 2.85 -12.93
CA ASP A 34 -1.60 1.99 -13.83
C ASP A 34 -0.87 0.84 -13.11
N TYR A 35 -1.00 0.74 -11.78
CA TYR A 35 -0.46 -0.40 -11.04
C TYR A 35 -1.27 -1.66 -11.33
N THR A 36 -0.58 -2.78 -11.49
CA THR A 36 -1.19 -4.09 -11.78
C THR A 36 -0.82 -5.09 -10.70
N ASP A 37 -1.66 -6.12 -10.55
CA ASP A 37 -1.38 -7.21 -9.64
C ASP A 37 -0.15 -7.96 -10.15
N ASN A 38 0.92 -7.91 -9.36
CA ASN A 38 2.19 -8.53 -9.69
C ASN A 38 2.95 -8.91 -8.41
N PRO A 39 3.86 -9.89 -8.46
CA PRO A 39 4.53 -10.41 -7.26
C PRO A 39 5.47 -9.41 -6.56
N ASN A 40 5.84 -8.31 -7.21
CA ASN A 40 6.84 -7.37 -6.70
C ASN A 40 6.24 -6.17 -5.97
N SER A 41 4.94 -5.93 -6.11
CA SER A 41 4.25 -4.75 -5.57
C SER A 41 3.18 -5.14 -4.56
N VAL A 42 2.96 -4.28 -3.58
CA VAL A 42 1.79 -4.28 -2.70
C VAL A 42 1.21 -2.87 -2.68
N CYS A 43 -0.09 -2.77 -2.94
CA CYS A 43 -0.81 -1.51 -2.81
C CYS A 43 -1.47 -1.44 -1.43
N MET A 44 -1.48 -0.25 -0.86
CA MET A 44 -2.11 0.03 0.43
C MET A 44 -2.97 1.29 0.34
N THR A 45 -4.04 1.36 1.12
CA THR A 45 -4.97 2.49 1.14
C THR A 45 -5.34 2.90 2.56
N LEU A 46 -5.58 4.19 2.75
CA LEU A 46 -6.12 4.78 3.97
C LEU A 46 -7.29 5.68 3.59
N VAL A 47 -8.42 5.48 4.27
CA VAL A 47 -9.56 6.40 4.18
C VAL A 47 -9.20 7.68 4.93
N VAL A 48 -9.38 8.83 4.28
CA VAL A 48 -9.18 10.15 4.87
C VAL A 48 -10.44 10.99 4.73
N GLU A 49 -10.66 11.91 5.67
CA GLU A 49 -11.85 12.78 5.71
C GLU A 49 -11.94 13.74 4.50
#